data_AF-A0A9P6W8B7-F1
#
_entry.id   AF-A0A9P6W8B7-F1
#
_cell.length_a   1.000
_cell.length_b   1.000
_cell.length_c   1.000
_cell.angle_alpha   90.00
_cell.angle_beta   90.00
_cell.angle_gamma   90.00
#
_symmetry.space_group_name_H-M   'P 1'
#
loop_
_entity.id
_entity.type
_entity.pdbx_description
1 polymer ?
#
loop_
_entity_poly.entity_id
_entity_poly.type
_entity_poly.pdbx_seq_one_letter_code
_entity_poly.pdbx_strand_id
1 'polypeptide(L)'
;MSSPSREASSSGNPVTNVSSKVDATLEMSIKDGILTDDKGRVGSIVANRQFQFDGPPQAGALYAAGWSITPDGNLALGDQDVFYQCLSGDFYNLYDESIAAQCHPVYLQAIDLINC
;
A
#
# COMPACT_ATOMS: atom_id res chain seq x y z
N MET A 1 -14.71 20.07 -40.44
CA MET A 1 -13.91 18.89 -40.01
C MET A 1 -13.95 18.90 -38.49
N SER A 2 -14.86 18.14 -37.90
CA SER A 2 -15.09 18.15 -36.46
C SER A 2 -14.14 17.14 -35.81
N SER A 3 -13.22 17.65 -34.99
CA SER A 3 -12.31 16.85 -34.17
C SER A 3 -13.11 15.95 -33.21
N PRO A 4 -12.74 14.68 -33.02
CA PRO A 4 -13.31 13.90 -31.94
C PRO A 4 -12.69 14.37 -30.62
N SER A 5 -13.51 15.00 -29.79
CA SER A 5 -13.24 15.19 -28.37
C SER A 5 -13.04 13.81 -27.74
N ARG A 6 -11.80 13.52 -27.33
CA ARG A 6 -11.48 12.34 -26.52
C ARG A 6 -12.26 12.47 -25.22
N GLU A 7 -13.27 11.62 -25.06
CA GLU A 7 -13.96 11.41 -23.79
C GLU A 7 -12.90 10.98 -22.77
N ALA A 8 -12.60 11.86 -21.83
CA ALA A 8 -11.87 11.50 -20.63
C ALA A 8 -12.78 10.56 -19.83
N SER A 9 -12.48 9.26 -19.87
CA SER A 9 -13.15 8.26 -19.07
C SER A 9 -12.93 8.59 -17.58
N SER A 10 -13.90 9.25 -16.95
CA SER A 10 -13.90 9.46 -15.51
C SER A 10 -14.38 8.19 -14.81
N SER A 11 -13.47 7.22 -14.70
CA SER A 11 -13.61 6.08 -13.79
C SER A 11 -12.25 5.88 -13.12
N GLY A 12 -11.84 6.89 -12.34
CA GLY A 12 -10.49 7.06 -11.79
C GLY A 12 -10.15 6.19 -10.58
N ASN A 13 -10.63 4.94 -10.54
CA ASN A 13 -10.11 3.94 -9.61
C ASN A 13 -9.04 3.12 -10.35
N PRO A 14 -7.74 3.23 -10.00
CA PRO A 14 -6.69 2.43 -10.60
C PRO A 14 -6.77 0.95 -10.20
N VAL A 15 -7.55 0.62 -9.17
CA VAL A 15 -7.77 -0.76 -8.72
C VAL A 15 -8.84 -1.42 -9.58
N THR A 16 -8.45 -2.48 -10.30
CA THR A 16 -9.32 -3.19 -11.24
C THR A 16 -9.62 -4.63 -10.82
N ASN A 17 -8.86 -5.17 -9.88
CA ASN A 17 -9.05 -6.51 -9.34
C ASN A 17 -9.96 -6.44 -8.12
N VAL A 18 -10.85 -7.44 -7.98
CA VAL A 18 -11.73 -7.61 -6.83
C VAL A 18 -11.44 -8.93 -6.12
N SER A 19 -11.60 -8.95 -4.80
CA SER A 19 -11.52 -10.17 -3.99
C SER A 19 -12.64 -10.21 -2.95
N SER A 20 -13.15 -11.40 -2.67
CA SER A 20 -14.12 -11.63 -1.60
C SER A 20 -13.46 -11.35 -0.25
N LYS A 21 -14.09 -10.52 0.58
CA LYS A 21 -13.63 -10.32 1.96
C LYS A 21 -13.81 -11.62 2.75
N VAL A 22 -12.72 -12.11 3.36
CA VAL A 22 -12.74 -13.18 4.37
C VAL A 22 -12.13 -12.65 5.67
N ASP A 23 -12.40 -13.31 6.81
CA ASP A 23 -12.00 -12.80 8.14
C ASP A 23 -10.49 -12.57 8.32
N ALA A 24 -9.65 -13.17 7.47
CA ALA A 24 -8.19 -13.02 7.49
C ALA A 24 -7.66 -12.04 6.41
N THR A 25 -8.54 -11.42 5.62
CA THR A 25 -8.12 -10.45 4.60
C THR A 25 -7.66 -9.17 5.28
N LEU A 26 -6.43 -8.74 4.99
CA LEU A 26 -5.93 -7.44 5.40
C LEU A 26 -6.70 -6.35 4.62
N GLU A 27 -7.67 -5.73 5.27
CA GLU A 27 -8.41 -4.58 4.73
C GLU A 27 -7.71 -3.29 5.15
N MET A 28 -7.52 -2.40 4.17
CA MET A 28 -6.80 -1.14 4.33
C MET A 28 -7.55 -0.02 3.61
N SER A 29 -7.45 1.18 4.16
CA SER A 29 -8.01 2.40 3.57
C SER A 29 -6.96 3.51 3.57
N ILE A 30 -6.97 4.33 2.51
CA ILE A 30 -6.14 5.53 2.43
C ILE A 30 -7.06 6.74 2.48
N LYS A 31 -6.81 7.64 3.44
CA LYS A 31 -7.51 8.91 3.55
C LYS A 31 -6.52 10.01 3.89
N ASP A 32 -6.53 11.09 3.12
CA ASP A 32 -5.62 12.24 3.30
C ASP A 32 -4.13 11.83 3.38
N GLY A 33 -3.76 10.78 2.64
CA GLY A 33 -2.41 10.20 2.64
C GLY A 33 -2.07 9.32 3.86
N ILE A 34 -3.04 9.05 4.74
CA ILE A 34 -2.90 8.15 5.89
C ILE A 34 -3.45 6.78 5.55
N LEU A 35 -2.63 5.75 5.68
CA LEU A 35 -3.00 4.36 5.49
C LEU A 35 -3.45 3.76 6.81
N THR A 36 -4.65 3.19 6.87
CA THR A 36 -5.22 2.62 8.10
C THR A 36 -5.81 1.24 7.83
N ASP A 37 -5.57 0.28 8.72
CA ASP A 37 -6.21 -1.04 8.63
C ASP A 37 -7.61 -1.08 9.27
N ASP A 38 -8.29 -2.23 9.17
CA ASP A 38 -9.61 -2.49 9.76
C ASP A 38 -9.66 -2.35 11.29
N LYS A 39 -8.50 -2.42 11.96
CA LYS A 39 -8.35 -2.25 13.41
C LYS A 39 -8.02 -0.82 13.81
N GLY A 40 -7.99 0.12 12.86
CA GLY A 40 -7.67 1.52 13.12
C GLY A 40 -6.18 1.78 13.36
N ARG A 41 -5.30 0.82 13.05
CA ARG A 41 -3.85 0.97 13.14
C ARG A 41 -3.35 1.70 11.90
N VAL A 42 -2.40 2.60 12.10
CA VAL A 42 -1.80 3.39 11.04
C VAL A 42 -0.62 2.62 10.45
N GLY A 43 -0.63 2.47 9.12
CA GLY A 43 0.49 1.96 8.35
C GLY A 43 1.63 2.98 8.38
N SER A 44 2.80 2.54 8.84
CA SER A 44 3.97 3.41 8.97
C SER A 44 5.26 2.69 8.61
N ILE A 45 6.26 3.46 8.18
CA ILE A 45 7.65 3.03 8.11
C ILE A 45 8.33 3.46 9.40
N VAL A 46 8.84 2.52 10.17
CA VAL A 46 9.53 2.79 11.42
C VAL A 46 11.04 2.94 11.24
N ALA A 47 11.75 3.31 12.32
CA ALA A 47 13.17 3.66 12.28
C ALA A 47 14.11 2.59 11.68
N ASN A 48 13.73 1.31 11.75
CA ASN A 48 14.47 0.21 11.11
C ASN A 48 14.02 -0.09 9.66
N ARG A 49 13.31 0.85 9.02
CA ARG A 49 12.78 0.77 7.64
C ARG A 49 11.61 -0.19 7.45
N GLN A 50 11.15 -0.86 8.51
CA GLN A 50 10.07 -1.83 8.41
C GLN A 50 8.72 -1.13 8.19
N PHE A 51 7.95 -1.64 7.24
CA PHE A 51 6.53 -1.32 7.08
C PHE A 51 5.70 -2.15 8.06
N GLN A 52 4.94 -1.48 8.91
CA GLN A 52 4.05 -2.14 9.87
C GLN A 52 2.81 -1.31 10.19
N PHE A 53 1.82 -1.97 10.78
CA PHE A 53 0.60 -1.35 11.28
C PHE A 53 0.64 -1.26 12.81
N ASP A 54 0.74 -0.04 13.31
CA ASP A 54 0.75 0.27 14.74
C ASP A 54 -0.43 1.17 15.10
N GLY A 55 -0.96 1.03 16.30
CA GLY A 55 -1.84 2.04 16.89
C GLY A 55 -1.10 2.82 17.97
N PRO A 56 -1.40 4.12 18.13
CA PRO A 56 -0.81 5.19 17.29
C PRO A 56 0.59 4.87 16.74
N PRO A 57 1.05 5.54 15.66
CA PRO A 57 2.42 5.34 15.16
C PRO A 57 3.45 5.43 16.28
N GLN A 58 4.39 4.47 16.32
CA GLN A 58 5.43 4.45 17.34
C GLN A 58 6.25 5.74 17.28
N ALA A 59 6.68 6.24 18.44
CA ALA A 59 7.56 7.40 18.51
C ALA A 59 8.85 7.09 17.71
N GLY A 60 9.16 7.93 16.72
CA GLY A 60 10.28 7.70 15.81
C GLY A 60 9.92 6.97 14.51
N ALA A 61 8.63 6.84 14.17
CA ALA A 61 8.22 6.50 12.81
C ALA A 61 8.78 7.53 11.81
N LEU A 62 9.40 7.03 10.74
CA LEU A 62 9.96 7.86 9.67
C LEU A 62 8.84 8.41 8.79
N TYR A 63 7.85 7.57 8.47
CA TYR A 63 6.70 7.94 7.67
C TYR A 63 5.43 7.35 8.28
N ALA A 64 4.44 8.21 8.53
CA ALA A 64 3.08 7.81 8.95
C ALA A 64 1.99 8.37 8.02
N ALA A 65 2.41 9.05 6.95
CA ALA A 65 1.59 9.72 5.97
C ALA A 65 2.31 9.74 4.61
N GLY A 66 1.62 10.19 3.56
CA GLY A 66 2.17 10.23 2.19
C GLY A 66 1.88 8.97 1.39
N TRP A 67 0.99 8.12 1.88
CA TRP A 67 0.54 6.92 1.18
C TRP A 67 -0.41 7.28 0.03
N SER A 68 -0.28 6.60 -1.10
CA SER A 68 -1.18 6.74 -2.24
C SER A 68 -1.30 5.44 -3.02
N ILE A 69 -2.20 5.38 -4.00
CA ILE A 69 -2.27 4.29 -4.98
C ILE A 69 -1.82 4.85 -6.34
N THR A 70 -0.86 4.18 -6.98
CA THR A 70 -0.38 4.55 -8.32
C THR A 70 -1.46 4.30 -9.39
N PRO A 71 -1.32 4.87 -10.60
CA PRO A 71 -2.22 4.57 -11.72
C PRO A 71 -2.28 3.08 -12.08
N ASP A 72 -1.25 2.30 -11.75
CA ASP A 72 -1.16 0.86 -11.99
C ASP A 72 -1.78 0.03 -10.84
N GLY A 73 -2.30 0.68 -9.80
CA GLY A 73 -2.95 0.03 -8.67
C GLY A 73 -2.00 -0.43 -7.57
N ASN A 74 -0.76 0.07 -7.52
CA ASN A 74 0.20 -0.26 -6.47
C ASN A 74 0.11 0.73 -5.31
N LEU A 75 0.29 0.26 -4.07
CA LEU A 75 0.57 1.12 -2.94
C LEU A 75 1.89 1.86 -3.17
N ALA A 76 1.88 3.15 -2.89
CA ALA A 76 3.05 4.02 -2.99
C ALA A 76 3.20 4.87 -1.72
N LEU A 77 4.43 5.29 -1.45
CA LEU A 77 4.81 6.21 -0.39
C LEU A 77 5.59 7.39 -1.00
N GLY A 78 4.94 8.54 -1.17
CA GLY A 78 5.51 9.61 -1.99
C GLY A 78 5.68 9.15 -3.44
N ASP A 79 6.90 9.24 -3.97
CA ASP A 79 7.22 8.90 -5.37
C ASP A 79 7.69 7.44 -5.56
N GLN A 80 7.78 6.63 -4.49
CA GLN A 80 8.18 5.22 -4.56
C GLN A 80 6.98 4.28 -4.43
N ASP A 81 6.95 3.24 -5.26
CA ASP A 81 5.94 2.16 -5.24
C ASP A 81 6.58 0.76 -5.17
N VAL A 82 7.91 0.72 -5.06
CA VAL A 82 8.70 -0.50 -4.85
C VAL A 82 9.01 -0.63 -3.37
N PHE A 83 8.56 -1.72 -2.77
CA PHE A 83 8.92 -2.15 -1.42
C PHE A 83 9.87 -3.34 -1.50
N TYR A 84 10.38 -3.78 -0.35
CA TYR A 84 11.30 -4.90 -0.26
C TYR A 84 10.77 -5.92 0.74
N GLN A 85 10.64 -7.18 0.32
CA GLN A 85 10.34 -8.28 1.22
C GLN A 85 11.63 -9.01 1.61
N CYS A 86 11.82 -9.24 2.91
CA CYS A 86 12.97 -9.96 3.42
C CYS A 86 12.50 -11.12 4.30
N LEU A 87 13.00 -12.33 4.00
CA LEU A 87 12.72 -13.51 4.81
C LEU A 87 13.35 -13.34 6.21
N SER A 88 12.53 -13.57 7.25
CA SER A 88 12.91 -13.48 8.65
C SER A 88 12.31 -14.67 9.42
N GLY A 89 13.06 -15.77 9.49
CA GLY A 89 12.52 -17.04 9.98
C GLY A 89 11.56 -17.63 8.94
N ASP A 90 10.30 -17.84 9.33
CA ASP A 90 9.28 -18.48 8.49
C ASP A 90 8.35 -17.48 7.78
N PHE A 91 8.56 -16.17 7.96
CA PHE A 91 7.73 -15.12 7.39
C PHE A 91 8.55 -14.01 6.74
N TYR A 92 7.91 -13.27 5.83
CA TYR A 92 8.52 -12.12 5.16
C TYR A 92 8.09 -10.83 5.86
N ASN A 93 9.07 -9.98 6.15
CA ASN A 93 8.85 -8.61 6.58
C ASN A 93 8.96 -7.68 5.36
N LEU A 94 8.18 -6.60 5.36
CA LEU A 94 8.19 -5.58 4.31
C LEU A 94 8.98 -4.35 4.78
N TYR A 95 9.70 -3.73 3.85
CA TYR A 95 10.53 -2.55 4.08
C TYR A 95 10.38 -1.57 2.91
N ASP A 96 10.60 -0.28 3.17
CA ASP A 96 10.62 0.74 2.12
C ASP A 96 11.96 0.78 1.35
N GLU A 97 13.00 0.15 1.87
CA GLU A 97 14.28 -0.01 1.18
C GLU A 97 14.90 -1.40 1.43
N SER A 98 15.87 -1.78 0.60
CA SER A 98 16.59 -3.02 0.79
C SER A 98 17.55 -2.91 1.98
N ILE A 99 17.25 -3.63 3.06
CA ILE A 99 18.07 -3.64 4.28
C ILE A 99 19.10 -4.77 4.34
N ALA A 100 18.99 -5.78 3.46
CA ALA A 100 19.86 -6.95 3.46
C ALA A 100 19.89 -7.64 2.09
N ALA A 101 20.90 -8.47 1.84
CA ALA A 101 21.12 -9.10 0.53
C ALA A 101 20.03 -10.10 0.14
N GLN A 102 19.33 -10.70 1.11
CA GLN A 102 18.21 -11.62 0.88
C GLN A 102 16.87 -10.92 0.59
N CYS A 103 16.84 -9.59 0.59
CA CYS A 103 15.63 -8.83 0.33
C CYS A 103 15.37 -8.74 -1.19
N HIS A 104 14.12 -8.88 -1.58
CA HIS A 104 13.70 -8.82 -2.97
C HIS A 104 12.66 -7.72 -3.18
N PRO A 105 12.72 -6.97 -4.30
CA PRO A 105 11.74 -5.94 -4.60
C PRO A 105 10.35 -6.56 -4.81
N VAL A 106 9.32 -5.86 -4.34
CA VAL A 106 7.92 -6.26 -4.41
C VAL A 106 7.04 -5.03 -4.62
N TYR A 107 6.00 -5.19 -5.44
CA TYR A 107 4.92 -4.21 -5.58
C TYR A 107 3.73 -4.68 -4.74
N LEU A 108 3.18 -3.78 -3.95
CA LEU A 108 2.02 -4.07 -3.10
C LEU A 108 0.75 -3.63 -3.83
N GLN A 109 0.14 -4.55 -4.58
CA GLN A 109 -1.04 -4.25 -5.39
C GLN A 109 -2.30 -4.14 -4.52
N ALA A 110 -3.04 -3.05 -4.67
CA ALA A 110 -4.35 -2.88 -4.05
C ALA A 110 -5.42 -3.67 -4.82
N ILE A 111 -6.39 -4.20 -4.07
CA ILE A 111 -7.49 -5.01 -4.58
C ILE A 111 -8.77 -4.52 -3.88
N ASP A 112 -9.85 -4.35 -4.64
CA ASP A 112 -11.14 -3.95 -4.10
C ASP A 112 -11.77 -5.13 -3.36
N LEU A 113 -12.10 -4.94 -2.09
CA LEU A 113 -12.75 -5.97 -1.28
C LEU A 113 -14.27 -5.86 -1.40
N ILE A 114 -14.92 -6.95 -1.79
CA ILE A 114 -16.38 -7.04 -1.89
C ILE A 114 -16.95 -8.03 -0.88
N ASN A 115 -18.15 -7.74 -0.38
CA ASN A 115 -18.95 -8.72 0.36
C ASN A 115 -19.64 -9.62 -0.66
N CYS A 116 -19.39 -10.93 -0.57
CA CYS A 116 -19.98 -11.93 -1.45
C CYS A 116 -21.20 -12.60 -0.83
#